data_AF-A0A6M1YPW6-F1
#
_entry.id   AF-A0A6M1YPW6-F1
#
_cell.length_a   1.000
_cell.length_b   1.000
_cell.length_c   1.000
_cell.angle_alpha   90.00
_cell.angle_beta   90.00
_cell.angle_gamma   90.00
#
_symmetry.space_group_name_H-M   'P 1'
#
loop_
_entity.id
_entity.type
_entity.pdbx_description
1 polymer ?
#
loop_
_entity_poly.entity_id
_entity_poly.type
_entity_poly.pdbx_seq_one_letter_code
_entity_poly.pdbx_strand_id
1 'polypeptide(L)'
;MKKDKMHKFFDDKAMIIDNLRSIKSNLEEIEEISLFDPDETLYNEILSLIDDAKASDTSSALAEIIQKAKVIETALDSWFAKEGIETLELSWPEF
;
A
#
# COMPACT_ATOMS: atom_id res chain seq x y z
N MET A 1 -7.17 17.94 22.29
CA MET A 1 -7.94 18.02 21.01
C MET A 1 -7.09 18.30 19.78
N LYS A 2 -6.41 19.47 19.62
CA LYS A 2 -5.56 19.70 18.41
C LYS A 2 -4.31 18.82 18.36
N LYS A 3 -3.66 18.65 19.51
CA LYS A 3 -2.46 17.80 19.64
C LYS A 3 -2.77 16.32 19.33
N ASP A 4 -3.89 15.82 19.84
CA ASP A 4 -4.32 14.42 19.62
C ASP A 4 -4.67 14.13 18.14
N LYS A 5 -5.32 15.09 17.46
CA LYS A 5 -5.59 14.97 16.01
C LYS A 5 -4.31 14.98 15.17
N MET A 6 -3.33 15.79 15.55
CA MET A 6 -2.05 15.86 14.86
C MET A 6 -1.25 14.57 15.06
N HIS A 7 -1.24 14.01 16.28
CA HIS A 7 -0.62 12.70 16.52
C HIS A 7 -1.30 11.60 15.72
N LYS A 8 -2.63 11.53 15.73
CA LYS A 8 -3.38 10.57 14.94
C LYS A 8 -3.05 10.65 13.44
N PHE A 9 -2.94 11.85 12.88
CA PHE A 9 -2.56 12.02 11.47
C PHE A 9 -1.20 11.39 11.16
N PHE A 10 -0.19 11.59 12.01
CA PHE A 10 1.14 11.01 11.80
C PHE A 10 1.16 9.49 12.01
N ASP A 11 0.40 8.98 12.98
CA ASP A 11 0.25 7.54 13.21
C ASP A 11 -0.43 6.87 12.00
N ASP A 12 -1.54 7.45 11.51
CA ASP A 12 -2.25 6.95 10.33
C ASP A 12 -1.33 7.01 9.08
N LYS A 13 -0.57 8.10 8.91
CA LYS A 13 0.42 8.23 7.82
C LYS A 13 1.52 7.17 7.89
N ALA A 14 2.05 6.88 9.08
CA ALA A 14 3.06 5.84 9.27
C ALA A 14 2.51 4.46 8.91
N MET A 15 1.28 4.15 9.37
CA MET A 15 0.59 2.90 9.05
C MET A 15 0.40 2.71 7.53
N ILE A 16 0.00 3.75 6.81
CA ILE A 16 -0.16 3.70 5.34
C ILE A 16 1.16 3.39 4.65
N ILE A 17 2.26 4.03 5.08
CA ILE A 17 3.59 3.79 4.52
C ILE A 17 4.05 2.35 4.77
N ASP A 18 3.79 1.83 5.97
CA ASP A 18 4.15 0.45 6.31
C ASP A 18 3.30 -0.57 5.54
N ASN A 19 2.01 -0.31 5.33
CA ASN A 19 1.18 -1.14 4.46
C ASN A 19 1.67 -1.15 3.02
N LEU A 20 2.00 0.02 2.45
CA LEU A 20 2.55 0.10 1.10
C LEU A 20 3.88 -0.67 0.97
N ARG A 21 4.72 -0.66 2.00
CA ARG A 21 5.93 -1.49 2.05
C ARG A 21 5.61 -2.98 2.09
N SER A 22 4.59 -3.40 2.82
CA SER A 22 4.13 -4.79 2.81
C SER A 22 3.63 -5.22 1.43
N ILE A 23 2.86 -4.38 0.73
CA ILE A 23 2.43 -4.63 -0.65
C ILE A 23 3.65 -4.80 -1.57
N LYS A 24 4.65 -3.91 -1.45
CA LYS A 24 5.90 -4.01 -2.21
C LYS A 24 6.61 -5.34 -1.95
N SER A 25 6.77 -5.73 -0.68
CA SER A 25 7.40 -7.01 -0.33
C SER A 25 6.64 -8.20 -0.91
N ASN A 26 5.30 -8.20 -0.85
CA ASN A 26 4.49 -9.26 -1.44
C ASN A 26 4.70 -9.33 -2.97
N LEU A 27 4.76 -8.19 -3.65
CA LEU A 27 5.07 -8.16 -5.09
C LEU A 27 6.46 -8.76 -5.38
N GLU A 28 7.48 -8.41 -4.59
CA GLU A 28 8.83 -8.99 -4.74
C GLU A 28 8.83 -10.51 -4.48
N GLU A 29 8.07 -11.00 -3.50
CA GLU A 29 7.94 -12.44 -3.21
C GLU A 29 7.27 -13.22 -4.35
N ILE A 30 6.27 -12.64 -5.03
CA ILE A 30 5.57 -13.30 -6.14
C ILE A 30 6.45 -13.39 -7.40
N GLU A 31 7.34 -12.40 -7.58
CA GLU A 31 8.35 -12.39 -8.64
C GLU A 31 9.37 -13.51 -8.51
N GLU A 32 9.70 -13.92 -7.29
CA GLU A 32 10.63 -15.02 -7.05
C GLU A 32 10.06 -16.40 -7.41
N ILE A 33 8.74 -16.57 -7.39
CA ILE A 33 8.10 -17.90 -7.47
C ILE A 33 7.47 -18.23 -8.83
N SER A 34 6.95 -17.26 -9.60
CA SER A 34 6.47 -17.53 -10.98
C SER A 34 6.03 -16.31 -11.78
N LEU A 35 5.93 -15.10 -11.19
CA LEU A 35 5.16 -13.99 -11.76
C LEU A 35 5.96 -12.69 -11.89
N PHE A 36 6.28 -12.30 -13.12
CA PHE A 36 7.07 -11.11 -13.42
C PHE A 36 6.16 -9.89 -13.67
N ASP A 37 6.36 -8.75 -13.00
CA ASP A 37 5.84 -7.43 -13.40
C ASP A 37 6.70 -6.91 -14.56
N PRO A 38 6.30 -7.14 -15.84
CA PRO A 38 7.25 -7.12 -16.94
C PRO A 38 7.83 -5.74 -17.26
N ASP A 39 7.15 -4.69 -16.80
CA ASP A 39 7.56 -3.30 -16.98
C ASP A 39 7.79 -2.60 -15.63
N GLU A 40 7.89 -3.37 -14.52
CA GLU A 40 7.97 -2.86 -13.15
C GLU A 40 6.89 -1.79 -12.85
N THR A 41 5.73 -1.87 -13.50
CA THR A 41 4.73 -0.80 -13.46
C THR A 41 4.13 -0.68 -12.06
N LEU A 42 3.79 -1.81 -11.44
CA LEU A 42 3.21 -1.85 -10.11
C LEU A 42 4.27 -1.54 -9.07
N TYR A 43 5.48 -2.07 -9.26
CA TYR A 43 6.60 -1.76 -8.38
C TYR A 43 6.85 -0.25 -8.30
N ASN A 44 6.95 0.40 -9.47
CA ASN A 44 7.16 1.84 -9.55
C ASN A 44 5.97 2.64 -9.05
N GLU A 45 4.73 2.17 -9.27
CA GLU A 45 3.54 2.80 -8.72
C GLU A 45 3.53 2.75 -7.19
N ILE A 46 3.85 1.60 -6.58
CA ILE A 46 3.94 1.46 -5.12
C ILE A 46 5.02 2.38 -4.55
N LEU A 47 6.19 2.48 -5.20
CA LEU A 47 7.23 3.42 -4.80
C LEU A 47 6.75 4.88 -4.85
N SER A 48 6.06 5.26 -5.93
CA SER A 48 5.46 6.60 -6.06
C SER A 48 4.46 6.87 -4.93
N LEU A 49 3.59 5.90 -4.60
CA LEU A 49 2.61 6.04 -3.52
C LEU A 49 3.27 6.19 -2.16
N ILE A 50 4.38 5.49 -1.91
CA ILE A 50 5.17 5.64 -0.68
C ILE A 50 5.73 7.07 -0.57
N ASP A 51 6.28 7.59 -1.66
CA ASP A 51 6.84 8.94 -1.67
C ASP A 51 5.76 10.02 -1.57
N ASP A 52 4.63 9.84 -2.23
CA ASP A 52 3.43 10.69 -2.08
C ASP A 52 2.92 10.68 -0.63
N ALA A 53 2.87 9.50 0.01
CA ALA A 53 2.46 9.39 1.42
C ALA A 53 3.42 10.14 2.34
N LYS A 54 4.74 9.99 2.15
CA LYS A 54 5.76 10.74 2.90
C LYS A 54 5.64 12.24 2.69
N ALA A 55 5.30 12.71 1.48
CA ALA A 55 5.15 14.13 1.17
C ALA A 55 3.77 14.70 1.55
N SER A 56 2.78 13.86 1.83
CA SER A 56 1.41 14.29 2.11
C SER A 56 1.27 14.96 3.48
N ASP A 57 0.62 16.12 3.51
CA ASP A 57 0.31 16.89 4.72
C ASP A 57 -1.21 16.95 5.01
N THR A 58 -2.02 16.18 4.28
CA THR A 58 -3.48 16.22 4.42
C THR A 58 -4.11 14.83 4.44
N SER A 59 -5.16 14.66 5.26
CA SER A 59 -5.94 13.41 5.31
C SER A 59 -6.60 13.07 3.96
N SER A 60 -7.02 14.08 3.19
CA SER A 60 -7.60 13.85 1.85
C SER A 60 -6.61 13.19 0.90
N ALA A 61 -5.37 13.69 0.86
CA ALA A 61 -4.33 13.09 0.03
C ALA A 61 -3.96 11.68 0.51
N LEU A 62 -3.92 11.45 1.83
CA LEU A 62 -3.73 10.10 2.38
C LEU A 62 -4.88 9.15 2.00
N ALA A 63 -6.13 9.63 2.01
CA ALA A 63 -7.28 8.84 1.60
C ALA A 63 -7.21 8.45 0.11
N GLU A 64 -6.78 9.37 -0.77
CA GLU A 64 -6.57 9.07 -2.19
C GLU A 64 -5.47 8.01 -2.40
N ILE A 65 -4.38 8.09 -1.64
CA ILE A 65 -3.30 7.10 -1.66
C ILE A 65 -3.83 5.72 -1.24
N ILE A 66 -4.65 5.64 -0.18
CA ILE A 66 -5.27 4.38 0.25
C ILE A 66 -6.15 3.79 -0.86
N GLN A 67 -6.95 4.61 -1.55
CA GLN A 67 -7.80 4.08 -2.62
C GLN A 67 -6.97 3.45 -3.74
N LYS A 68 -5.86 4.10 -4.14
CA LYS A 68 -4.93 3.52 -5.13
C LYS A 68 -4.26 2.25 -4.61
N ALA A 69 -3.79 2.27 -3.37
CA ALA A 69 -3.15 1.11 -2.75
C ALA A 69 -4.08 -0.11 -2.68
N LYS A 70 -5.35 0.07 -2.33
CA LYS A 70 -6.37 -1.01 -2.29
C LYS A 70 -6.64 -1.63 -3.65
N VAL A 71 -6.55 -0.85 -4.74
CA VAL A 71 -6.69 -1.37 -6.10
C VAL A 71 -5.52 -2.30 -6.42
N ILE A 72 -4.30 -1.91 -6.06
CA ILE A 72 -3.08 -2.72 -6.24
C ILE A 72 -3.15 -3.99 -5.37
N GLU A 73 -3.55 -3.85 -4.10
CA GLU A 73 -3.75 -4.96 -3.17
C GLU A 73 -4.72 -6.00 -3.74
N THR A 74 -5.89 -5.55 -4.22
CA THR A 74 -6.89 -6.44 -4.84
C THR A 74 -6.36 -7.15 -6.08
N ALA A 75 -5.54 -6.47 -6.88
CA ALA A 75 -4.92 -7.05 -8.07
C ALA A 75 -3.91 -8.15 -7.68
N LEU A 76 -3.07 -7.88 -6.67
CA LEU A 76 -2.12 -8.84 -6.12
C LEU A 76 -2.83 -10.04 -5.51
N ASP A 77 -3.84 -9.83 -4.67
CA ASP A 77 -4.64 -10.90 -4.06
C ASP A 77 -5.26 -11.81 -5.13
N SER A 78 -5.77 -11.22 -6.21
CA SER A 78 -6.31 -11.96 -7.34
C SER A 78 -5.26 -12.78 -8.08
N TRP A 79 -3.98 -12.41 -8.02
CA TRP A 79 -2.88 -13.19 -8.58
C TRP A 79 -2.41 -14.27 -7.63
N PHE A 80 -2.17 -13.95 -6.36
CA PHE A 80 -1.84 -14.93 -5.33
C PHE A 80 -2.87 -16.06 -5.27
N ALA A 81 -4.16 -15.72 -5.34
CA ALA A 81 -5.23 -16.71 -5.37
C ALA A 81 -5.16 -17.67 -6.58
N LYS A 82 -4.65 -17.24 -7.74
CA LYS A 82 -4.48 -18.11 -8.91
C LYS A 82 -3.35 -19.12 -8.72
N GLU A 83 -2.33 -18.74 -7.96
CA GLU A 83 -1.21 -19.61 -7.61
C GLU A 83 -1.50 -20.45 -6.34
N GLY A 84 -2.70 -20.31 -5.76
CA GLY A 84 -3.11 -21.04 -4.55
C GLY A 84 -2.46 -20.53 -3.26
N ILE A 85 -2.00 -19.27 -3.27
CA ILE A 85 -1.37 -18.61 -2.13
C ILE A 85 -2.41 -17.69 -1.47
N GLU A 86 -2.54 -17.81 -0.15
CA GLU A 86 -3.38 -16.92 0.64
C GLU A 86 -2.57 -15.69 1.08
N THR A 87 -3.15 -14.51 0.94
CA THR A 87 -2.59 -13.24 1.43
C THR A 87 -3.33 -12.76 2.67
N LEU A 88 -2.68 -11.91 3.47
CA LEU A 88 -3.31 -11.23 4.60
C LEU A 88 -3.84 -9.87 4.15
N GLU A 89 -5.13 -9.63 4.36
CA GLU A 89 -5.76 -8.32 4.12
C GLU A 89 -5.13 -7.26 5.03
N LEU A 90 -4.67 -6.16 4.45
CA LEU A 90 -4.09 -5.06 5.20
C LEU A 90 -5.17 -4.21 5.86
N SER A 91 -4.96 -3.88 7.13
CA SER A 91 -5.82 -2.92 7.83
C SER A 91 -5.45 -1.50 7.41
N TRP A 92 -6.41 -0.68 6.99
CA TRP A 92 -6.19 0.71 6.57
C TRP A 92 -6.83 1.68 7.56
N PRO A 93 -6.23 2.86 7.82
CA PRO A 93 -6.88 3.89 8.62
C PRO A 93 -8.09 4.48 7.90
N GLU A 94 -9.12 4.85 8.68
CA GLU A 94 -10.34 5.48 8.18
C GLU A 94 -10.20 7.02 8.20
N PHE A 95 -10.56 7.66 7.09
CA PHE A 95 -10.52 9.12 6.91
C PHE A 95 -11.90 9.69 6.56
#